data_AF-A0A2V3TSG9-F1
#
_entry.id   AF-A0A2V3TSG9-F1
#
_cell.length_a   1.000
_cell.length_b   1.000
_cell.length_c   1.000
_cell.angle_alpha   90.00
_cell.angle_beta   90.00
_cell.angle_gamma   90.00
#
_symmetry.space_group_name_H-M   'P 1'
#
loop_
_entity.id
_entity.type
_entity.pdbx_description
1 polymer ?
#
loop_
_entity_poly.entity_id
_entity_poly.type
_entity_poly.pdbx_seq_one_letter_code
_entity_poly.pdbx_strand_id
1 'polypeptide(L)'
;MDMGMAAPGGPDGPIPSPKMPPATAAGTCAIKGNISRKGDRIYQMPGPRDYERTQVDEASGERMFCSKDGAKAAGWRAPRG
;
A
#
# COMPACT_ATOMS: atom_id res chain seq x y z
N MET A 1 -5.26 8.82 59.37
CA MET A 1 -5.59 9.40 58.06
C MET A 1 -5.11 8.43 57.01
N ASP A 2 -6.07 7.76 56.39
CA ASP A 2 -5.93 6.90 55.22
C ASP A 2 -5.32 7.70 54.05
N MET A 3 -4.25 7.21 53.39
CA MET A 3 -3.95 7.51 51.99
C MET A 3 -2.71 6.74 51.46
N GLY A 4 -2.92 5.84 50.50
CA GLY A 4 -2.07 5.76 49.31
C GLY A 4 -1.08 4.60 49.17
N MET A 5 -1.57 3.38 48.88
CA MET A 5 -0.78 2.36 48.18
C MET A 5 -1.44 2.07 46.83
N ALA A 6 -1.09 2.87 45.81
CA ALA A 6 -1.42 2.57 44.43
C ALA A 6 -0.46 1.47 43.93
N ALA A 7 -1.02 0.29 43.69
CA ALA A 7 -0.36 -0.83 43.05
C ALA A 7 0.02 -0.51 41.58
N PRO A 8 1.05 -1.18 41.03
CA PRO A 8 1.60 -0.87 39.71
C PRO A 8 0.68 -1.37 38.59
N GLY A 9 0.21 -0.45 37.75
CA GLY A 9 -0.35 -0.80 36.43
C GLY A 9 0.76 -1.38 35.54
N GLY A 10 0.54 -2.60 35.04
CA GLY A 10 1.43 -3.31 34.13
C GLY A 10 1.53 -2.66 32.73
N PRO A 11 2.40 -3.20 31.87
CA PRO A 11 2.80 -2.59 30.61
C PRO A 11 1.80 -2.90 29.49
N ASP A 12 0.61 -2.33 29.57
CA ASP A 12 -0.29 -2.26 28.41
C ASP A 12 0.13 -1.05 27.57
N GLY A 13 1.30 -1.18 26.93
CA GLY A 13 1.62 -0.39 25.75
C GLY A 13 0.50 -0.59 24.71
N PRO A 14 0.13 0.44 23.94
CA PRO A 14 -0.94 0.29 22.97
C PRO A 14 -0.59 -0.86 22.02
N ILE A 15 -1.46 -1.86 21.98
CA ILE A 15 -1.43 -2.93 20.98
C ILE A 15 -1.30 -2.23 19.62
N PRO A 16 -0.25 -2.46 18.80
CA PRO A 16 -0.19 -1.86 17.49
C PRO A 16 -1.42 -2.34 16.74
N SER A 17 -2.32 -1.40 16.42
CA SER A 17 -3.50 -1.66 15.61
C SER A 17 -3.09 -2.44 14.37
N PRO A 18 -3.93 -3.35 13.84
CA PRO A 18 -3.62 -4.00 12.57
C PRO A 18 -3.30 -2.89 11.57
N LYS A 19 -2.07 -2.91 11.01
CA LYS A 19 -1.65 -2.02 9.92
C LYS A 19 -2.50 -2.37 8.70
N MET A 20 -3.73 -1.89 8.71
CA MET A 20 -4.50 -1.70 7.50
C MET A 20 -3.71 -0.65 6.71
N PRO A 21 -3.23 -0.94 5.49
CA PRO A 21 -2.54 0.08 4.70
C PRO A 21 -3.49 1.27 4.56
N PRO A 22 -3.00 2.52 4.74
CA PRO A 22 -3.87 3.68 4.72
C PRO A 22 -4.48 3.79 3.33
N ALA A 23 -5.77 3.48 3.24
CA ALA A 23 -6.59 4.01 2.19
C ALA A 23 -6.72 5.51 2.49
N THR A 24 -6.13 6.34 1.63
CA THR A 24 -6.37 7.80 1.50
C THR A 24 -5.44 8.71 2.33
N ALA A 25 -4.39 9.24 1.68
CA ALA A 25 -3.77 10.59 1.84
C ALA A 25 -2.35 10.53 1.21
N ALA A 26 -1.85 11.36 0.29
CA ALA A 26 -2.27 12.63 -0.27
C ALA A 26 -1.55 12.83 -1.62
N GLY A 27 -2.25 13.24 -2.68
CA GLY A 27 -1.69 13.91 -3.88
C GLY A 27 -0.77 13.13 -4.84
N THR A 28 -0.19 12.00 -4.49
CA THR A 28 0.78 11.29 -5.36
C THR A 28 0.24 9.95 -5.86
N CYS A 29 0.26 9.76 -7.17
CA CYS A 29 -0.12 8.50 -7.80
C CYS A 29 0.83 7.37 -7.35
N ALA A 30 0.41 6.57 -6.37
CA ALA A 30 1.24 5.56 -5.72
C ALA A 30 0.99 4.13 -6.24
N ILE A 31 0.14 3.94 -7.25
CA ILE A 31 -0.10 2.62 -7.84
C ILE A 31 0.80 2.49 -9.07
N LYS A 32 1.68 1.49 -9.10
CA LYS A 32 2.57 1.22 -10.23
C LYS A 32 1.87 0.33 -11.25
N GLY A 33 1.75 0.76 -12.49
CA GLY A 33 1.29 -0.09 -13.59
C GLY A 33 2.47 -0.57 -14.41
N ASN A 34 2.83 -1.86 -14.32
CA ASN A 34 3.84 -2.52 -15.15
C ASN A 34 3.23 -3.45 -16.23
N ILE A 35 3.88 -3.50 -17.40
CA ILE A 35 3.51 -4.35 -18.51
C ILE A 35 4.46 -5.54 -18.50
N SER A 36 3.92 -6.72 -18.21
CA SER A 36 4.73 -7.94 -18.28
C SER A 36 5.23 -8.16 -19.70
N ARG A 37 6.32 -8.94 -19.84
CA ARG A 37 6.93 -9.29 -21.13
C ARG A 37 5.96 -9.97 -22.13
N LYS A 38 4.83 -10.48 -21.64
CA LYS A 38 3.72 -11.07 -22.42
C LYS A 38 2.66 -10.05 -22.88
N GLY A 39 2.78 -8.79 -22.49
CA GLY A 39 1.81 -7.72 -22.75
C GLY A 39 0.72 -7.55 -21.68
N ASP A 40 0.78 -8.29 -20.57
CA ASP A 40 -0.19 -8.18 -19.49
C ASP A 40 0.01 -6.88 -18.70
N ARG A 41 -1.07 -6.10 -18.59
CA ARG A 41 -1.11 -4.84 -17.84
C ARG A 41 -1.47 -5.11 -16.38
N ILE A 42 -0.49 -5.01 -15.48
CA ILE A 42 -0.65 -5.32 -14.07
C ILE A 42 -0.44 -4.05 -13.24
N TYR A 43 -1.34 -3.76 -12.31
CA TYR A 43 -1.16 -2.66 -11.36
C TYR A 43 -0.80 -3.20 -9.97
N GLN A 44 0.19 -2.59 -9.34
CA GLN A 44 0.73 -2.93 -8.03
C GLN A 44 0.45 -1.78 -7.05
N MET A 45 -0.17 -2.09 -5.92
CA MET A 45 -0.40 -1.12 -4.84
C MET A 45 0.89 -0.88 -4.02
N PRO A 46 1.05 0.31 -3.42
CA PRO A 46 2.19 0.61 -2.56
C PRO A 46 2.12 -0.24 -1.28
N GLY A 47 3.26 -0.75 -0.82
CA GLY A 47 3.33 -1.51 0.43
C GLY A 47 4.49 -2.50 0.51
N PRO A 48 4.43 -3.66 -0.16
CA PRO A 48 5.43 -4.72 -0.01
C PRO A 48 6.73 -4.42 -0.76
N ARG A 49 7.80 -5.17 -0.44
CA ARG A 49 9.13 -5.12 -1.08
C ARG A 49 9.09 -5.11 -2.61
N ASP A 50 8.11 -5.80 -3.20
CA ASP A 50 7.94 -5.87 -4.66
C ASP A 50 7.55 -4.53 -5.29
N TYR A 51 6.95 -3.62 -4.52
CA TYR A 51 6.65 -2.26 -4.98
C TYR A 51 7.94 -1.48 -5.26
N GLU A 52 8.95 -1.57 -4.40
CA GLU A 52 10.24 -0.89 -4.61
C GLU A 52 11.02 -1.50 -5.79
N ARG A 53 10.91 -2.82 -5.96
CA ARG A 53 11.58 -3.53 -7.05
C ARG A 53 10.96 -3.28 -8.42
N THR A 54 9.67 -2.93 -8.45
CA THR A 54 8.97 -2.62 -9.70
C THR A 54 9.33 -1.21 -10.13
N GLN A 55 10.11 -1.09 -11.21
CA GLN A 55 10.28 0.16 -11.94
C GLN A 55 9.19 0.27 -13.00
N VAL A 56 8.75 1.50 -13.26
CA VAL A 56 7.75 1.81 -14.28
C VAL A 56 8.49 2.50 -15.42
N ASP A 57 8.59 1.80 -16.54
CA ASP A 57 9.15 2.24 -17.81
C ASP A 57 8.06 2.86 -18.68
N GLU A 58 7.91 4.18 -18.59
CA GLU A 58 6.96 4.93 -19.41
C GLU A 58 7.22 4.77 -20.91
N ALA A 59 8.48 4.51 -21.30
CA ALA A 59 8.87 4.20 -22.67
C ALA A 59 8.25 2.89 -23.21
N SER A 60 7.99 1.93 -22.31
CA SER A 60 7.31 0.67 -22.65
C SER A 60 5.79 0.78 -22.56
N GLY A 61 5.26 1.95 -22.21
CA GLY A 61 3.82 2.20 -22.01
C GLY A 61 3.33 1.93 -20.58
N GLU A 62 4.26 1.64 -19.65
CA GLU A 62 3.99 1.50 -18.23
C GLU A 62 3.61 2.86 -17.61
N ARG A 63 2.82 2.89 -16.53
CA ARG A 63 2.40 4.18 -15.93
C ARG A 63 1.97 4.07 -14.48
N MET A 64 2.06 5.20 -13.78
CA MET A 64 1.54 5.34 -12.42
C MET A 64 0.05 5.71 -12.42
N PHE A 65 -0.69 5.17 -11.46
CA PHE A 65 -2.10 5.46 -11.22
C PHE A 65 -2.31 6.04 -9.81
N CYS A 66 -3.26 6.95 -9.72
CA CYS A 66 -3.71 7.50 -8.44
C CYS A 66 -4.84 6.66 -7.81
N SER A 67 -5.48 5.77 -8.58
CA SER A 67 -6.58 4.96 -8.09
C SER A 67 -6.65 3.61 -8.80
N LYS A 68 -7.02 2.57 -8.04
CA LYS A 68 -7.24 1.20 -8.55
C LYS A 68 -8.28 1.19 -9.65
N ASP A 69 -9.31 2.01 -9.50
CA ASP A 69 -10.39 2.11 -10.48
C ASP A 69 -9.91 2.70 -11.80
N GLY A 70 -9.12 3.79 -11.76
CA GLY A 70 -8.48 4.36 -12.94
C GLY A 70 -7.55 3.39 -13.65
N ALA A 71 -6.80 2.56 -12.90
CA ALA A 71 -6.00 1.49 -13.48
C ALA A 71 -6.88 0.46 -14.20
N LYS A 72 -7.96 -0.02 -13.56
CA LYS A 72 -8.89 -0.97 -14.17
C LYS A 72 -9.58 -0.41 -15.41
N ALA A 73 -10.00 0.86 -15.37
CA ALA A 73 -10.60 1.57 -16.48
C ALA A 73 -9.63 1.70 -17.67
N ALA A 74 -8.34 1.89 -17.40
CA ALA A 74 -7.28 1.86 -18.41
C ALA A 74 -6.92 0.43 -18.89
N GLY A 75 -7.65 -0.59 -18.45
CA GLY A 75 -7.46 -2.00 -18.86
C GLY A 75 -6.44 -2.77 -18.02
N TRP A 76 -6.02 -2.24 -16.88
CA TRP A 76 -5.04 -2.88 -16.00
C TRP A 76 -5.73 -3.86 -15.04
N ARG A 77 -5.01 -4.86 -14.58
CA ARG A 77 -5.51 -5.92 -13.69
C ARG A 77 -4.63 -6.04 -12.45
N ALA A 78 -5.19 -6.59 -11.38
CA ALA A 78 -4.41 -6.90 -10.18
C ALA A 78 -3.40 -8.01 -10.47
N PRO A 79 -2.28 -8.09 -9.74
CA PRO A 79 -1.39 -9.23 -9.81
C PRO A 79 -2.18 -10.46 -9.36
N ARG A 80 -2.10 -11.54 -10.12
CA ARG A 80 -2.62 -12.84 -9.68
C ARG A 80 -1.52 -13.48 -8.84
N GLY A 81 -1.81 -13.68 -7.56
CA GLY A 81 -0.99 -14.52 -6.67
C GLY A 81 -1.08 -15.98 -7.09
#